data_AF-A0A3C1RKA6-F1
#
_entry.id   AF-A0A3C1RKA6-F1
#
_cell.length_a   1.000
_cell.length_b   1.000
_cell.length_c   1.000
_cell.angle_alpha   90.00
_cell.angle_beta   90.00
_cell.angle_gamma   90.00
#
_symmetry.space_group_name_H-M   'P 1'
#
loop_
_entity.id
_entity.type
_entity.pdbx_description
1 polymer ?
#
loop_
_entity_poly.entity_id
_entity_poly.type
_entity_poly.pdbx_seq_one_letter_code
_entity_poly.pdbx_strand_id
1 'polypeptide(L)'
;MNYSKIIYLLLFVSAINLTLMVPGGFIESRDFSHISPVVLGSFNVFLTTLGMLSLFLIYFIYKKQKWAFITAFFCGLSYFVVYTIDLAKIFPQSPTRMPTALFLLESLGTLLSIPLIYYTVKEAKEFSGSNNKVLFSKSMYWIIGIAICIGLGIIIFATKAAMTGK
;
A
#
# COMPACT_ATOMS: atom_id res chain seq x y z
N MET A 1 -23.34 -4.21 11.94
CA MET A 1 -22.64 -3.26 11.03
C MET A 1 -21.78 -4.07 10.08
N ASN A 2 -21.75 -3.78 8.78
CA ASN A 2 -21.04 -4.62 7.80
C ASN A 2 -19.56 -4.18 7.71
N TYR A 3 -18.71 -4.68 8.61
CA TYR A 3 -17.31 -4.25 8.71
C TYR A 3 -16.55 -4.47 7.41
N SER A 4 -16.89 -5.50 6.62
CA SER A 4 -16.37 -5.71 5.27
C SER A 4 -16.45 -4.48 4.36
N LYS A 5 -17.55 -3.70 4.41
CA LYS A 5 -17.69 -2.47 3.59
C LYS A 5 -16.76 -1.35 4.06
N ILE A 6 -16.55 -1.25 5.36
CA ILE A 6 -15.64 -0.25 5.94
C ILE A 6 -14.20 -0.61 5.58
N ILE A 7 -13.81 -1.88 5.71
CA ILE A 7 -12.49 -2.39 5.34
C ILE A 7 -12.24 -2.18 3.84
N TYR A 8 -13.23 -2.46 2.99
CA TYR A 8 -13.19 -2.19 1.54
C TYR A 8 -12.82 -0.73 1.27
N LEU A 9 -13.52 0.21 1.91
CA LEU A 9 -13.33 1.63 1.68
C LEU A 9 -11.96 2.10 2.21
N LEU A 10 -11.58 1.64 3.40
CA LEU A 10 -10.30 1.99 4.00
C LEU A 10 -9.10 1.47 3.18
N LEU A 11 -9.16 0.25 2.65
CA LEU A 11 -8.12 -0.28 1.75
C LEU A 11 -8.04 0.51 0.45
N PHE A 12 -9.19 0.84 -0.14
CA PHE A 12 -9.26 1.61 -1.38
C PHE A 12 -8.66 3.01 -1.20
N VAL A 13 -9.09 3.74 -0.16
CA VAL A 13 -8.57 5.08 0.14
C VAL A 13 -7.08 5.02 0.51
N SER A 14 -6.63 4.02 1.26
CA SER A 14 -5.21 3.84 1.60
C SER A 14 -4.35 3.58 0.36
N ALA A 15 -4.83 2.75 -0.57
CA ALA A 15 -4.13 2.48 -1.84
C ALA A 15 -4.07 3.73 -2.74
N ILE A 16 -5.13 4.53 -2.79
CA ILE A 16 -5.13 5.81 -3.52
C ILE A 16 -4.14 6.78 -2.87
N ASN A 17 -4.18 6.92 -1.55
CA ASN A 17 -3.28 7.79 -0.79
C ASN A 17 -1.82 7.44 -1.10
N LEU A 18 -1.47 6.16 -1.06
CA LEU A 18 -0.15 5.68 -1.44
C LEU A 18 0.22 6.03 -2.89
N THR A 19 -0.72 5.86 -3.83
CA THR A 19 -0.46 6.13 -5.25
C THR A 19 -0.12 7.61 -5.50
N LEU A 20 -0.69 8.54 -4.75
CA LEU A 20 -0.35 9.97 -4.83
C LEU A 20 1.07 10.29 -4.35
N MET A 21 1.72 9.35 -3.67
CA MET A 21 3.05 9.48 -3.08
C MET A 21 4.12 8.69 -3.84
N VAL A 22 3.74 7.93 -4.89
CA VAL A 22 4.67 7.26 -5.80
C VAL A 22 5.15 8.27 -6.86
N PRO A 23 6.33 8.08 -7.49
CA PRO A 23 6.80 8.97 -8.56
C PRO A 23 5.78 9.15 -9.69
N GLY A 24 5.69 10.37 -10.21
CA GLY A 24 4.51 10.93 -10.89
C GLY A 24 3.56 11.72 -9.95
N GLY A 25 3.79 11.66 -8.63
CA GLY A 25 3.02 12.36 -7.58
C GLY A 25 3.85 13.35 -6.76
N PHE A 26 3.50 13.57 -5.49
CA PHE A 26 4.13 14.62 -4.67
C PHE A 26 5.57 14.33 -4.25
N ILE A 27 6.04 13.09 -4.39
CA ILE A 27 7.39 12.66 -3.99
C ILE A 27 8.51 13.18 -4.91
N GLU A 28 8.18 13.58 -6.15
CA GLU A 28 9.15 14.09 -7.13
C GLU A 28 9.81 15.41 -6.72
N SER A 29 9.23 16.09 -5.74
CA SER A 29 9.78 17.32 -5.17
C SER A 29 10.99 17.10 -4.25
N ARG A 30 11.42 15.84 -4.05
CA ARG A 30 12.52 15.47 -3.17
C ARG A 30 13.64 14.76 -3.91
N ASP A 31 14.87 15.13 -3.59
CA ASP A 31 16.08 14.50 -4.12
C ASP A 31 16.53 13.32 -3.24
N PHE A 32 16.61 12.13 -3.84
CA PHE A 32 17.09 10.91 -3.18
C PHE A 32 18.33 10.33 -3.87
N SER A 33 18.99 11.10 -4.74
CA SER A 33 20.17 10.67 -5.51
C SER A 33 21.35 10.24 -4.61
N HIS A 34 21.39 10.71 -3.37
CA HIS A 34 22.40 10.33 -2.35
C HIS A 34 22.14 8.98 -1.69
N ILE A 35 20.94 8.39 -1.85
CA ILE A 35 20.59 7.08 -1.29
C ILE A 35 20.92 5.99 -2.29
N SER A 36 21.39 4.83 -1.80
CA SER A 36 21.70 3.71 -2.69
C SER A 36 20.47 3.30 -3.53
N PRO A 37 20.63 3.06 -4.85
CA PRO A 37 19.54 2.63 -5.71
C PRO A 37 18.87 1.33 -5.26
N VAL A 38 19.64 0.45 -4.60
CA VAL A 38 19.15 -0.84 -4.09
C VAL A 38 18.15 -0.64 -2.95
N VAL A 39 18.45 0.24 -2.00
CA VAL A 39 17.55 0.56 -0.88
C VAL A 39 16.27 1.21 -1.40
N LEU A 40 16.39 2.22 -2.27
CA LEU A 40 15.26 2.92 -2.85
C LEU A 40 14.38 1.99 -3.72
N GLY A 41 15.02 1.16 -4.54
CA GLY A 41 14.34 0.15 -5.33
C GLY A 41 13.59 -0.84 -4.45
N SER A 42 14.22 -1.38 -3.41
CA SER A 42 13.57 -2.34 -2.48
C SER A 42 12.35 -1.74 -1.76
N PHE A 43 12.45 -0.48 -1.36
CA PHE A 43 11.34 0.24 -0.74
C PHE A 43 10.19 0.47 -1.73
N ASN A 44 10.51 0.87 -2.97
CA ASN A 44 9.52 1.00 -4.03
C ASN A 44 8.85 -0.34 -4.39
N VAL A 45 9.60 -1.46 -4.41
CA VAL A 45 9.01 -2.79 -4.56
C VAL A 45 8.00 -3.04 -3.45
N PHE A 46 8.39 -2.80 -2.19
CA PHE A 46 7.53 -3.00 -1.04
C PHE A 46 6.24 -2.17 -1.14
N LEU A 47 6.34 -0.86 -1.41
CA LEU A 47 5.18 0.03 -1.54
C LEU A 47 4.28 -0.39 -2.72
N THR A 48 4.88 -0.71 -3.87
CA THR A 48 4.12 -1.11 -5.07
C THR A 48 3.37 -2.41 -4.81
N THR A 49 4.02 -3.40 -4.18
CA THR A 49 3.37 -4.64 -3.74
C THR A 49 2.25 -4.37 -2.74
N LEU A 50 2.47 -3.50 -1.76
CA LEU A 50 1.47 -3.14 -0.75
C LEU A 50 0.23 -2.49 -1.38
N GLY A 51 0.41 -1.56 -2.32
CA GLY A 51 -0.68 -0.90 -3.05
C GLY A 51 -1.47 -1.89 -3.92
N MET A 52 -0.77 -2.69 -4.74
CA MET A 52 -1.44 -3.68 -5.60
C MET A 52 -2.15 -4.76 -4.80
N LEU A 53 -1.52 -5.28 -3.75
CA LEU A 53 -2.13 -6.26 -2.85
C LEU A 53 -3.37 -5.68 -2.18
N SER A 54 -3.33 -4.41 -1.75
CA SER A 54 -4.49 -3.74 -1.16
C SER A 54 -5.67 -3.72 -2.13
N LEU A 55 -5.45 -3.36 -3.41
CA LEU A 55 -6.50 -3.38 -4.44
C LEU A 55 -7.00 -4.79 -4.75
N PHE A 56 -6.12 -5.79 -4.73
CA PHE A 56 -6.49 -7.18 -4.94
C PHE A 56 -7.36 -7.74 -3.79
N LEU A 57 -7.05 -7.37 -2.55
CA LEU A 57 -7.79 -7.81 -1.36
C LEU A 57 -9.22 -7.29 -1.34
N ILE A 58 -9.49 -6.14 -1.94
CA ILE A 58 -10.84 -5.58 -2.09
C ILE A 58 -11.78 -6.61 -2.74
N TYR A 59 -11.33 -7.29 -3.80
CA TYR A 59 -12.11 -8.34 -4.47
C TYR A 59 -12.41 -9.53 -3.54
N PHE A 60 -11.42 -9.98 -2.77
CA PHE A 60 -11.60 -11.15 -1.88
C PHE A 60 -12.39 -10.85 -0.62
N ILE A 61 -12.30 -9.62 -0.11
CA ILE A 61 -13.17 -9.12 0.96
C ILE A 61 -14.61 -9.07 0.47
N TYR A 62 -14.85 -8.63 -0.77
CA TYR A 62 -16.17 -8.69 -1.39
C TYR A 62 -16.71 -10.13 -1.50
N LYS A 63 -15.83 -11.10 -1.80
CA LYS A 63 -16.14 -12.54 -1.78
C LYS A 63 -16.21 -13.15 -0.37
N LYS A 64 -16.11 -12.32 0.68
CA LYS A 64 -16.13 -12.72 2.10
C LYS A 64 -15.16 -13.86 2.40
N GLN A 65 -13.90 -13.69 2.06
CA GLN A 65 -12.87 -14.69 2.32
C GLN A 65 -12.09 -14.38 3.59
N LYS A 66 -11.98 -15.35 4.52
CA LYS A 66 -11.31 -15.15 5.82
C LYS A 66 -9.86 -14.68 5.67
N TRP A 67 -9.11 -15.33 4.78
CA TRP A 67 -7.70 -15.01 4.54
C TRP A 67 -7.50 -13.58 4.04
N ALA A 68 -8.49 -13.00 3.36
CA ALA A 68 -8.41 -11.64 2.85
C ALA A 68 -8.47 -10.61 3.99
N PHE A 69 -9.27 -10.85 5.03
CA PHE A 69 -9.29 -10.00 6.23
C PHE A 69 -7.98 -10.07 7.02
N ILE A 70 -7.40 -11.27 7.14
CA ILE A 70 -6.09 -11.47 7.79
C ILE A 70 -4.99 -10.76 7.00
N THR A 71 -4.99 -10.89 5.68
CA THR A 71 -4.00 -10.21 4.83
C THR A 71 -4.19 -8.69 4.84
N ALA A 72 -5.44 -8.21 4.89
CA ALA A 72 -5.74 -6.80 5.02
C ALA A 72 -5.26 -6.20 6.35
N PHE A 73 -5.27 -6.99 7.43
CA PHE A 73 -4.64 -6.59 8.69
C PHE A 73 -3.14 -6.34 8.51
N PHE A 74 -2.42 -7.25 7.85
CA PHE A 74 -0.99 -7.04 7.57
C PHE A 74 -0.74 -5.85 6.64
N CYS A 75 -1.61 -5.59 5.67
CA CYS A 75 -1.53 -4.37 4.87
C CYS A 75 -1.72 -3.12 5.73
N GLY A 76 -2.74 -3.09 6.60
CA GLY A 76 -2.98 -1.98 7.52
C GLY A 76 -1.79 -1.74 8.45
N LEU A 77 -1.23 -2.80 9.03
CA LEU A 77 -0.03 -2.72 9.86
C LEU A 77 1.17 -2.18 9.08
N SER A 78 1.35 -2.61 7.84
CA SER A 78 2.41 -2.14 6.95
C SER A 78 2.28 -0.64 6.67
N TYR A 79 1.07 -0.16 6.33
CA TYR A 79 0.81 1.27 6.16
C TYR A 79 1.13 2.05 7.44
N PHE A 80 0.65 1.58 8.59
CA PHE A 80 0.91 2.24 9.87
C PHE A 80 2.42 2.36 10.16
N VAL A 81 3.14 1.24 10.05
CA VAL A 81 4.56 1.16 10.37
C VAL A 81 5.37 2.04 9.43
N VAL A 82 5.16 1.92 8.12
CA VAL A 82 5.93 2.70 7.14
C VAL A 82 5.71 4.20 7.34
N TYR A 83 4.46 4.65 7.40
CA TYR A 83 4.18 6.08 7.54
C TYR A 83 4.62 6.62 8.91
N THR A 84 4.51 5.83 9.99
CA THR A 84 5.01 6.27 11.31
C THR A 84 6.52 6.36 11.35
N ILE A 85 7.24 5.41 10.76
CA ILE A 85 8.71 5.43 10.68
C ILE A 85 9.19 6.61 9.83
N ASP A 86 8.48 6.91 8.74
CA ASP A 86 8.78 8.05 7.86
C ASP A 86 8.53 9.39 8.58
N LEU A 87 7.38 9.54 9.24
CA LEU A 87 7.06 10.72 10.07
C LEU A 87 8.00 10.89 11.27
N ALA A 88 8.47 9.78 11.86
CA ALA A 88 9.49 9.78 12.91
C ALA A 88 10.91 10.11 12.39
N LYS A 89 11.05 10.27 11.07
CA LYS A 89 12.30 10.61 10.37
C LYS A 89 13.43 9.61 10.62
N ILE A 90 13.07 8.34 10.82
CA ILE A 90 14.00 7.24 11.03
C ILE A 90 14.61 6.77 9.70
N PHE A 91 13.86 6.90 8.59
CA PHE A 91 14.41 6.63 7.26
C PHE A 91 15.49 7.64 6.86
N PRO A 92 16.39 7.26 5.92
CA PRO A 92 17.40 8.17 5.39
C PRO A 92 16.74 9.43 4.82
N GLN A 93 17.13 10.59 5.34
CA GLN A 93 16.47 11.83 5.01
C GLN A 93 17.01 12.41 3.69
N SER A 94 16.11 12.92 2.86
CA SER A 94 16.50 13.82 1.78
C SER A 94 16.98 15.16 2.35
N PRO A 95 18.03 15.78 1.77
CA PRO A 95 18.43 17.15 2.10
C PRO A 95 17.34 18.17 1.77
N THR A 96 16.37 17.81 0.91
CA THR A 96 15.23 18.66 0.58
C THR A 96 14.14 18.57 1.66
N ARG A 97 13.58 19.73 2.02
CA ARG A 97 12.52 19.84 3.02
C ARG A 97 11.25 19.15 2.49
N MET A 98 10.64 18.32 3.33
CA MET A 98 9.40 17.64 3.01
C MET A 98 8.26 18.65 2.70
N PRO A 99 7.57 18.53 1.55
CA PRO A 99 6.43 19.39 1.25
C PRO A 99 5.26 19.12 2.19
N THR A 100 4.49 20.16 2.50
CA THR A 100 3.30 20.08 3.36
C THR A 100 2.27 19.06 2.84
N ALA A 101 2.11 18.96 1.52
CA ALA A 101 1.20 17.99 0.91
C ALA A 101 1.60 16.53 1.21
N LEU A 102 2.89 16.20 1.08
CA LEU A 102 3.40 14.86 1.37
C LEU A 102 3.22 14.52 2.87
N PHE A 103 3.49 15.48 3.75
CA PHE A 103 3.29 15.32 5.19
C PHE A 103 1.82 15.05 5.55
N LEU A 104 0.88 15.74 4.90
CA LEU A 104 -0.54 15.49 5.07
C LEU A 104 -0.92 14.09 4.60
N LEU A 105 -0.42 13.64 3.46
CA LEU A 105 -0.69 12.29 2.92
C LEU A 105 -0.13 11.19 3.84
N GLU A 106 1.06 11.35 4.42
CA GLU A 106 1.62 10.41 5.40
C GLU A 106 0.80 10.37 6.70
N SER A 107 0.41 11.56 7.19
CA SER A 107 -0.42 11.68 8.38
C SER A 107 -1.81 11.05 8.17
N LEU A 108 -2.42 11.29 7.00
CA LEU A 108 -3.68 10.66 6.60
C LEU A 108 -3.54 9.16 6.47
N GLY A 109 -2.47 8.67 5.82
CA GLY A 109 -2.18 7.25 5.70
C GLY A 109 -2.05 6.55 7.05
N THR A 110 -1.33 7.19 7.99
CA THR A 110 -1.22 6.72 9.37
C THR A 110 -2.59 6.69 10.05
N LEU A 111 -3.37 7.77 9.94
CA LEU A 111 -4.70 7.87 10.54
C LEU A 111 -5.68 6.83 9.98
N LEU A 112 -5.65 6.56 8.67
CA LEU A 112 -6.50 5.58 8.00
C LEU A 112 -6.13 4.13 8.34
N SER A 113 -4.86 3.87 8.63
CA SER A 113 -4.38 2.52 8.96
C SER A 113 -4.91 2.02 10.31
N ILE A 114 -5.11 2.91 11.30
CA ILE A 114 -5.63 2.56 12.63
C ILE A 114 -7.03 1.92 12.58
N PRO A 115 -8.06 2.56 11.99
CA PRO A 115 -9.37 1.94 11.87
C PRO A 115 -9.33 0.71 10.96
N LEU A 116 -8.47 0.68 9.93
CA LEU A 116 -8.31 -0.49 9.07
C LEU A 116 -7.85 -1.73 9.87
N ILE A 117 -6.83 -1.56 10.71
CA ILE A 117 -6.34 -2.60 11.62
C ILE A 117 -7.47 -3.03 12.58
N TYR A 118 -8.14 -2.08 13.21
CA TYR A 118 -9.19 -2.39 14.17
C TYR A 118 -10.35 -3.19 13.55
N TYR A 119 -10.87 -2.74 12.41
CA TYR A 119 -12.00 -3.41 11.75
C TYR A 119 -11.61 -4.76 11.15
N THR A 120 -10.39 -4.91 10.62
CA THR A 120 -9.91 -6.21 10.10
C THR A 120 -9.76 -7.25 11.20
N VAL A 121 -9.25 -6.87 12.38
CA VAL A 121 -9.19 -7.77 13.55
C VAL A 121 -10.59 -8.17 14.01
N LYS A 122 -11.52 -7.22 14.08
CA LYS A 122 -12.89 -7.49 14.51
C LYS A 122 -13.61 -8.43 13.54
N GLU A 123 -13.56 -8.11 12.25
CA GLU A 123 -14.20 -8.93 11.22
C GLU A 123 -13.56 -10.33 11.13
N ALA A 124 -12.23 -10.46 11.26
CA ALA A 124 -11.56 -11.76 11.23
C ALA A 124 -11.94 -12.67 12.43
N LYS A 125 -12.23 -12.09 13.60
CA LYS A 125 -12.69 -12.80 14.80
C LYS A 125 -14.16 -13.22 14.69
N GLU A 126 -15.01 -12.33 14.20
CA GLU A 126 -16.46 -12.55 14.06
C GLU A 126 -16.82 -13.31 12.75
N PHE A 127 -15.83 -13.64 11.93
CA PHE A 127 -16.04 -14.27 10.64
C PHE A 127 -16.66 -15.67 10.77
N SER A 128 -17.94 -15.78 10.41
CA SER A 128 -18.72 -17.03 10.37
C SER A 128 -18.82 -17.66 8.97
N GLY A 129 -18.08 -17.14 7.98
CA GLY A 129 -18.15 -17.65 6.60
C GLY A 129 -17.39 -18.97 6.40
N SER A 130 -17.70 -19.68 5.30
CA SER A 130 -16.98 -20.90 4.92
C SER A 130 -15.55 -20.58 4.48
N ASN A 131 -14.58 -21.34 4.98
CA ASN A 131 -13.20 -21.37 4.47
C ASN A 131 -13.14 -22.17 3.16
N ASN A 132 -13.87 -21.72 2.14
CA ASN A 132 -13.79 -22.34 0.82
C ASN A 132 -12.37 -22.13 0.26
N LYS A 133 -11.79 -23.19 -0.30
CA LYS A 133 -10.50 -23.08 -1.01
C LYS A 133 -10.64 -22.04 -2.12
N VAL A 134 -9.71 -21.10 -2.15
CA VAL A 134 -9.67 -20.07 -3.20
C VAL A 134 -9.26 -20.75 -4.50
N LEU A 135 -10.23 -20.93 -5.39
CA LEU A 135 -9.98 -21.36 -6.76
C LEU A 135 -9.87 -20.12 -7.64
N PHE A 136 -8.65 -19.82 -8.08
CA PHE A 136 -8.41 -18.76 -9.06
C PHE A 136 -8.90 -19.21 -10.44
N SER A 137 -9.70 -18.39 -11.10
CA SER A 137 -10.11 -18.64 -12.49
C SER A 137 -8.93 -18.42 -13.45
N LYS A 138 -8.96 -19.04 -14.65
CA LYS A 138 -7.94 -18.80 -15.69
C LYS A 138 -7.77 -17.32 -16.04
N SER A 139 -8.86 -16.55 -16.02
CA SER A 139 -8.83 -15.09 -16.25
C SER A 139 -8.11 -14.35 -15.12
N MET A 140 -8.19 -14.84 -13.88
CA MET A 140 -7.53 -14.20 -12.74
C MET A 140 -6.01 -14.29 -12.81
N TYR A 141 -5.45 -15.38 -13.37
CA TYR A 141 -4.00 -15.47 -13.61
C TYR A 141 -3.52 -14.43 -14.63
N TRP A 142 -4.31 -14.14 -15.66
CA TRP A 142 -4.00 -13.06 -16.61
C TRP A 142 -4.00 -11.69 -15.95
N ILE A 143 -5.00 -11.40 -15.09
CA ILE A 143 -5.06 -10.15 -14.34
C ILE A 143 -3.84 -10.00 -13.43
N ILE A 144 -3.45 -11.06 -12.72
CA ILE A 144 -2.25 -11.07 -11.87
C ILE A 144 -0.99 -10.83 -12.71
N GLY A 145 -0.86 -11.50 -13.87
CA GLY A 145 0.28 -11.29 -14.78
C GLY A 145 0.39 -9.85 -15.28
N ILE A 146 -0.72 -9.25 -15.69
CA ILE A 146 -0.77 -7.84 -16.11
C ILE A 146 -0.41 -6.92 -14.95
N ALA A 147 -0.95 -7.16 -13.74
CA ALA A 147 -0.62 -6.39 -12.55
C ALA A 147 0.87 -6.45 -12.20
N ILE A 148 1.51 -7.62 -12.33
CA ILE A 148 2.96 -7.78 -12.14
C ILE A 148 3.73 -6.93 -13.16
N CYS A 149 3.36 -6.99 -14.44
CA CYS A 149 4.01 -6.17 -15.47
C CYS A 149 3.88 -4.67 -15.21
N ILE A 150 2.68 -4.21 -14.83
CA ILE A 150 2.44 -2.81 -14.44
C ILE A 150 3.26 -2.44 -13.22
N GLY A 151 3.28 -3.29 -12.19
CA GLY A 151 4.05 -3.08 -10.97
C GLY A 151 5.55 -2.94 -11.25
N LEU A 152 6.13 -3.80 -12.09
CA LEU A 152 7.52 -3.69 -12.52
C LEU A 152 7.79 -2.36 -13.25
N GLY A 153 6.87 -1.94 -14.11
CA GLY A 153 6.94 -0.64 -14.77
C GLY A 153 6.95 0.52 -13.78
N ILE A 154 6.06 0.49 -12.79
CA ILE A 154 6.00 1.49 -11.70
C ILE A 154 7.31 1.50 -10.91
N ILE A 155 7.85 0.34 -10.52
CA ILE A 155 9.10 0.22 -9.75
C ILE A 155 10.28 0.81 -10.52
N ILE A 156 10.43 0.46 -11.81
CA ILE A 156 11.52 0.95 -12.65
C ILE A 156 11.41 2.46 -12.84
N PHE A 157 10.21 2.95 -13.18
CA PHE A 157 9.93 4.37 -13.35
C PHE A 157 10.22 5.13 -12.06
N ALA A 158 9.71 4.64 -10.93
CA ALA A 158 9.86 5.26 -9.63
C ALA A 158 11.32 5.38 -9.19
N THR A 159 12.07 4.29 -9.35
CA THR A 159 13.49 4.26 -8.98
C THR A 159 14.30 5.20 -9.86
N LYS A 160 14.01 5.26 -11.17
CA LYS A 160 14.69 6.21 -12.08
C LYS A 160 14.34 7.66 -11.74
N ALA A 161 13.05 7.99 -11.61
CA ALA A 161 12.59 9.35 -11.36
C ALA A 161 13.21 9.95 -10.09
N ALA A 162 13.28 9.17 -9.00
CA ALA A 162 13.87 9.59 -7.74
C ALA A 162 15.41 9.71 -7.75
N MET A 163 16.09 9.09 -8.73
CA MET A 163 17.54 9.24 -8.94
C MET A 163 17.91 10.43 -9.83
N THR A 164 17.04 10.81 -10.77
CA THR A 164 17.25 11.95 -11.69
C THR A 164 16.81 13.30 -11.12
N GLY A 165 16.87 13.48 -9.80
CA GLY A 165 16.47 14.73 -9.12
C GLY A 165 16.94 15.97 -9.89
N LYS A 166 15.99 16.84 -10.25
CA LYS A 166 16.27 18.18 -10.78
C LYS A 166 16.32 19.18 -9.64
#